data_AF-A0A2M7ACH2-F1
#
_entry.id   AF-A0A2M7ACH2-F1
#
_cell.length_a   1.000
_cell.length_b   1.000
_cell.length_c   1.000
_cell.angle_alpha   90.00
_cell.angle_beta   90.00
_cell.angle_gamma   90.00
#
_symmetry.space_group_name_H-M   'P 1'
#
loop_
_entity.id
_entity.type
_entity.pdbx_description
1 polymer ?
#
loop_
_entity_poly.entity_id
_entity_poly.type
_entity_poly.pdbx_seq_one_letter_code
_entity_poly.pdbx_strand_id
1 'polypeptide(L)'
;MPTSNNSTSASQAVVLDSRDRQRPRLVVHVPPEQQPSVEKALRKLAGARNGMSAQVVVLEALRVAAEQSYFWRPEWQAQELAADRAIAEERVQTFDTMDDMLSFLDQS
;
A
#
# COMPACT_ATOMS: atom_id res chain seq x y z
N MET A 1 39.79 8.74 0.31
CA MET A 1 39.29 7.46 -0.23
C MET A 1 38.00 7.11 0.51
N PRO A 2 36.82 7.33 -0.08
CA PRO A 2 35.54 6.91 0.48
C PRO A 2 35.10 5.57 -0.13
N THR A 3 34.45 4.70 0.67
CA THR A 3 33.53 3.57 0.30
C THR A 3 33.56 2.57 1.45
N SER A 4 32.49 2.10 2.08
CA SER A 4 31.08 2.04 1.69
C SER A 4 30.21 2.01 2.96
N ASN A 5 29.28 2.96 3.07
CA ASN A 5 28.06 2.72 3.83
C ASN A 5 27.09 2.05 2.86
N ASN A 6 26.85 0.75 3.02
CA ASN A 6 25.72 0.11 2.36
C ASN A 6 24.75 -0.35 3.44
N SER A 7 23.92 0.58 3.86
CA SER A 7 22.75 0.34 4.69
C SER A 7 21.84 -0.65 3.95
N THR A 8 21.87 -1.91 4.36
CA THR A 8 20.95 -2.95 3.86
C THR A 8 19.52 -2.53 4.19
N SER A 9 18.78 -2.14 3.14
CA SER A 9 17.39 -1.71 3.20
C SER A 9 16.50 -2.81 3.77
N ALA A 10 16.02 -2.61 4.99
CA ALA A 10 15.08 -3.48 5.70
C ALA A 10 13.61 -3.23 5.29
N SER A 11 13.33 -3.03 4.00
CA SER A 11 12.09 -2.33 3.58
C SER A 11 11.13 -3.12 2.66
N GLN A 12 11.20 -4.45 2.60
CA GLN A 12 10.19 -5.21 1.85
C GLN A 12 9.43 -6.18 2.77
N ALA A 13 8.47 -5.61 3.52
CA ALA A 13 7.56 -6.35 4.40
C ALA A 13 6.46 -7.11 3.63
N VAL A 14 6.20 -6.76 2.37
CA VAL A 14 5.17 -7.36 1.52
C VAL A 14 5.70 -7.56 0.11
N VAL A 15 5.64 -8.79 -0.40
CA VAL A 15 6.12 -9.19 -1.73
C VAL A 15 4.97 -9.86 -2.48
N LEU A 16 4.73 -9.45 -3.72
CA LEU A 16 3.80 -10.14 -4.61
C LEU A 16 4.54 -11.29 -5.32
N ASP A 17 4.24 -12.53 -4.93
CA ASP A 17 4.70 -13.75 -5.61
C ASP A 17 3.80 -14.06 -6.81
N SER A 18 4.29 -13.71 -8.01
CA SER A 18 3.61 -13.92 -9.29
C SER A 18 4.16 -15.13 -10.08
N ARG A 19 4.90 -16.04 -9.44
CA ARG A 19 5.44 -17.25 -10.10
C ARG A 19 4.34 -18.12 -10.70
N ASP A 20 3.17 -18.14 -10.07
CA ASP A 20 1.94 -18.63 -10.67
C ASP A 20 1.14 -17.43 -11.23
N ARG A 21 1.10 -17.33 -12.56
CA ARG A 21 0.41 -16.22 -13.24
C ARG A 21 -1.11 -16.28 -13.11
N GLN A 22 -1.69 -17.45 -12.84
CA GLN A 22 -3.13 -17.59 -12.63
C GLN A 22 -3.53 -17.40 -11.16
N ARG A 23 -2.57 -17.51 -10.24
CA ARG A 23 -2.80 -17.35 -8.80
C ARG A 23 -1.65 -16.60 -8.14
N PRO A 24 -1.53 -15.27 -8.38
CA PRO A 24 -0.56 -14.47 -7.67
C PRO A 24 -0.85 -14.52 -6.16
N ARG A 25 0.21 -14.65 -5.35
CA ARG A 25 0.14 -14.74 -3.90
C ARG A 25 0.81 -13.54 -3.27
N LEU A 26 0.14 -12.89 -2.33
CA LEU A 26 0.79 -11.88 -1.51
C LEU A 26 1.54 -12.58 -0.36
N VAL A 27 2.85 -12.39 -0.31
CA VAL A 27 3.73 -12.93 0.74
C VAL A 27 4.06 -11.78 1.68
N VAL A 28 3.61 -11.88 2.92
CA VAL A 28 3.92 -10.90 3.96
C VAL A 28 4.99 -11.49 4.86
N HIS A 29 6.12 -10.80 5.00
CA HIS A 29 7.15 -11.20 5.94
C HIS A 29 6.78 -10.68 7.32
N VAL A 30 6.38 -11.59 8.21
CA VAL A 30 6.07 -11.26 9.61
C VAL A 30 7.34 -11.49 10.45
N PRO A 31 7.87 -10.45 11.12
CA PRO A 31 9.01 -10.60 12.02
C PRO A 31 8.74 -11.69 13.08
N PRO A 32 9.74 -12.53 13.44
CA PRO A 32 9.56 -13.65 14.37
C PRO A 32 8.89 -13.25 15.70
N GLU A 33 9.24 -12.08 16.23
CA GLU A 33 8.69 -11.51 17.45
C GLU A 33 7.19 -11.16 17.36
N GLN A 34 6.68 -10.94 16.15
CA GLN A 34 5.27 -10.63 15.88
C GLN A 34 4.43 -11.85 15.47
N GLN A 35 5.07 -12.96 15.06
CA GLN A 35 4.38 -14.18 14.63
C GLN A 35 3.34 -14.68 15.64
N PRO A 36 3.61 -14.75 16.96
CA PRO A 36 2.63 -15.26 17.93
C PRO A 36 1.38 -14.38 18.00
N SER A 37 1.55 -13.06 17.89
CA SER A 37 0.46 -12.08 17.93
C SER A 37 -0.41 -12.16 16.68
N VAL A 38 0.22 -12.27 15.50
CA VAL A 38 -0.49 -12.44 14.22
C VAL A 38 -1.25 -13.77 14.20
N GLU A 39 -0.62 -14.86 14.64
CA GLU A 39 -1.26 -16.16 14.70
C GLU A 39 -2.47 -16.17 15.66
N LYS A 40 -2.32 -15.58 16.85
CA LYS A 40 -3.41 -15.41 17.81
C LYS A 40 -4.57 -14.62 17.22
N ALA A 41 -4.27 -13.52 16.52
CA ALA A 41 -5.27 -12.70 15.86
C ALA A 41 -6.03 -13.51 14.81
N LEU A 42 -5.33 -14.23 13.92
CA LEU A 42 -5.91 -15.08 12.88
C LEU A 42 -6.78 -16.20 13.44
N ARG A 43 -6.39 -16.84 14.56
CA ARG A 43 -7.23 -17.85 15.23
C ARG A 43 -8.51 -17.25 15.82
N LYS A 44 -8.41 -16.09 16.49
CA LYS A 44 -9.58 -15.38 17.03
C LYS A 44 -10.56 -14.99 15.91
N LEU A 45 -9.99 -14.56 14.80
CA LEU A 45 -10.66 -14.20 13.56
C LEU A 45 -11.35 -15.43 12.90
N ALA A 46 -10.68 -16.58 12.84
CA ALA A 46 -11.26 -17.82 12.33
C ALA A 46 -12.40 -18.37 13.22
N GLY A 47 -12.34 -18.10 14.53
CA GLY A 47 -13.38 -18.48 15.50
C GLY A 47 -14.56 -17.50 15.59
N ALA A 48 -14.42 -16.28 15.07
CA ALA A 48 -15.49 -15.29 15.04
C ALA A 48 -16.54 -15.71 14.00
N ARG A 49 -17.64 -16.33 14.47
CA ARG A 49 -18.84 -16.62 13.66
C ARG A 49 -19.63 -15.34 13.40
N ASN A 50 -19.01 -14.41 12.70
CA ASN A 50 -19.70 -13.35 12.00
C ASN A 50 -19.84 -13.90 10.57
N GLY A 51 -20.97 -13.71 9.89
CA GLY A 51 -21.27 -14.39 8.61
C GLY A 51 -20.21 -14.27 7.49
N MET A 52 -19.21 -13.42 7.66
CA MET A 52 -17.93 -13.47 6.94
C MET A 52 -16.84 -14.02 7.86
N SER A 53 -16.28 -15.18 7.50
CA SER A 53 -15.12 -15.69 8.23
C SER A 53 -13.98 -14.69 8.06
N ALA A 54 -13.12 -14.55 9.06
CA ALA A 54 -12.00 -13.65 8.90
C ALA A 54 -11.01 -14.05 7.81
N GLN A 55 -11.06 -15.29 7.32
CA GLN A 55 -10.35 -15.65 6.10
C GLN A 55 -10.86 -14.84 4.91
N VAL A 56 -12.17 -14.55 4.82
CA VAL A 56 -12.77 -13.68 3.79
C VAL A 56 -12.25 -12.25 3.94
N VAL A 57 -12.24 -11.70 5.15
CA VAL A 57 -11.73 -10.33 5.40
C VAL A 57 -10.25 -10.21 5.01
N VAL A 58 -9.43 -11.20 5.38
CA VAL A 58 -8.01 -11.23 5.01
C VAL A 58 -7.86 -11.42 3.50
N LEU A 59 -8.62 -12.33 2.87
CA LEU A 59 -8.58 -12.53 1.42
C LEU A 59 -8.98 -11.27 0.65
N GLU A 60 -10.01 -10.56 1.09
CA GLU A 60 -10.42 -9.28 0.50
C GLU A 60 -9.34 -8.22 0.66
N ALA A 61 -8.78 -8.06 1.86
CA ALA A 61 -7.69 -7.10 2.09
C ALA A 61 -6.45 -7.42 1.22
N LEU A 62 -6.09 -8.71 1.10
CA LEU A 62 -4.99 -9.16 0.25
C LEU A 62 -5.30 -8.96 -1.24
N ARG A 63 -6.56 -9.16 -1.66
CA ARG A 63 -7.02 -8.93 -3.03
C ARG A 63 -6.95 -7.45 -3.38
N VAL A 64 -7.47 -6.58 -2.52
CA VAL A 64 -7.36 -5.13 -2.68
C VAL A 64 -5.89 -4.71 -2.72
N ALA A 65 -5.04 -5.24 -1.84
CA ALA A 65 -3.61 -4.95 -1.86
C ALA A 65 -2.92 -5.41 -3.17
N ALA A 66 -3.35 -6.53 -3.75
CA ALA A 66 -2.83 -7.01 -5.03
C ALA A 66 -3.31 -6.15 -6.22
N GLU A 67 -4.61 -5.80 -6.25
CA GLU A 67 -5.21 -4.93 -7.27
C GLU A 67 -4.61 -3.50 -7.21
N GLN A 68 -4.30 -3.02 -6.01
CA GLN A 68 -3.69 -1.72 -5.74
C GLN A 68 -2.16 -1.77 -5.61
N SER A 69 -1.52 -2.85 -6.09
CA SER A 69 -0.08 -3.03 -5.97
C SER A 69 0.76 -1.92 -6.62
N TYR A 70 0.18 -1.18 -7.56
CA TYR A 70 0.80 -0.02 -8.19
C TYR A 70 1.13 1.10 -7.20
N PHE A 71 0.35 1.24 -6.12
CA PHE A 71 0.55 2.25 -5.08
C PHE A 71 1.93 2.13 -4.42
N TRP A 72 2.44 0.90 -4.31
CA TRP A 72 3.72 0.59 -3.68
C TRP A 72 4.92 0.68 -4.62
N ARG A 73 4.70 1.03 -5.90
CA ARG A 73 5.81 1.14 -6.84
C ARG A 73 6.64 2.39 -6.53
N PRO A 74 7.97 2.34 -6.69
CA PRO A 74 8.85 3.48 -6.41
C PRO A 74 8.45 4.75 -7.17
N GLU A 75 8.01 4.61 -8.43
CA GLU A 75 7.55 5.74 -9.24
C GLU A 75 6.29 6.41 -8.67
N TRP A 76 5.35 5.64 -8.13
CA TRP A 76 4.13 6.17 -7.51
C TRP A 76 4.49 6.91 -6.21
N GLN A 77 5.29 6.28 -5.35
CA GLN A 77 5.74 6.89 -4.09
C GLN A 77 6.53 8.19 -4.31
N ALA A 78 7.31 8.27 -5.39
CA ALA A 78 8.00 9.50 -5.78
C ALA A 78 7.03 10.61 -6.17
N GLN A 79 5.92 10.28 -6.84
CA GLN A 79 4.88 11.26 -7.20
C GLN A 79 4.07 11.70 -5.99
N GLU A 80 3.71 10.78 -5.08
CA GLU A 80 3.06 11.12 -3.81
C GLU A 80 3.92 12.11 -3.00
N LEU A 81 5.21 11.84 -2.85
CA LEU A 81 6.11 12.76 -2.15
C LEU A 81 6.24 14.12 -2.84
N ALA A 82 6.18 14.15 -4.18
CA ALA A 82 6.21 15.40 -4.94
C ALA A 82 4.91 16.20 -4.78
N ALA A 83 3.76 15.51 -4.72
CA ALA A 83 2.46 16.11 -4.47
C ALA A 83 2.37 16.65 -3.04
N ASP A 84 2.78 15.87 -2.02
CA ASP A 84 2.85 16.31 -0.63
C ASP A 84 3.71 17.57 -0.47
N ARG A 85 4.85 17.60 -1.16
CA ARG A 85 5.71 18.79 -1.18
C ARG A 85 5.02 19.99 -1.83
N ALA A 86 4.31 19.77 -2.95
CA ALA A 86 3.56 20.85 -3.59
C ALA A 86 2.47 21.40 -2.67
N ILE A 87 1.77 20.55 -1.91
CA ILE A 87 0.79 20.97 -0.91
C ILE A 87 1.47 21.77 0.20
N ALA A 88 2.56 21.26 0.77
CA ALA A 88 3.28 21.91 1.86
C ALA A 88 3.88 23.27 1.46
N GLU A 89 4.26 23.42 0.19
CA GLU A 89 4.78 24.66 -0.39
C GLU A 89 3.67 25.56 -0.95
N GLU A 90 2.40 25.23 -0.73
CA GLU A 90 1.22 25.95 -1.23
C GLU A 90 1.21 26.14 -2.77
N ARG A 91 1.90 25.24 -3.50
CA ARG A 91 1.91 25.17 -4.97
C ARG A 91 0.74 24.37 -5.53
N VAL A 92 -0.39 24.40 -4.83
CA VAL A 92 -1.63 23.73 -5.21
C VAL A 92 -2.75 24.75 -5.31
N GLN A 93 -3.70 24.50 -6.21
CA GLN A 93 -4.88 25.34 -6.33
C GLN A 93 -6.10 24.59 -5.81
N THR A 94 -6.81 25.21 -4.87
CA THR A 94 -8.07 24.70 -4.33
C THR A 94 -9.21 25.32 -5.11
N PHE A 95 -10.22 24.51 -5.43
CA PHE A 95 -11.44 24.94 -6.08
C PHE A 95 -12.61 24.60 -5.18
N ASP A 96 -13.56 25.52 -5.04
CA ASP A 96 -14.75 25.31 -4.20
C ASP A 96 -15.79 24.43 -4.91
N THR A 97 -15.79 24.45 -6.25
CA THR A 97 -16.67 23.63 -7.07
C THR A 97 -15.93 22.95 -8.23
N MET A 98 -16.53 21.88 -8.75
CA MET A 98 -15.98 21.18 -9.92
C MET A 98 -16.05 22.05 -11.18
N ASP A 99 -17.06 22.92 -11.30
CA ASP A 99 -17.20 23.85 -12.42
C ASP A 99 -16.05 24.88 -12.45
N ASP A 100 -15.57 25.32 -11.29
CA ASP A 100 -14.42 26.23 -11.18
C ASP A 100 -13.12 25.55 -11.66
N MET A 101 -12.92 24.28 -11.28
CA MET A 101 -11.76 23.49 -11.73
C MET A 101 -11.79 23.28 -13.25
N LEU A 102 -12.95 22.93 -13.82
CA LEU A 102 -13.09 22.70 -15.26
C LEU A 102 -12.87 24.00 -16.05
N SER A 103 -13.41 25.12 -15.56
CA SER A 103 -13.21 26.43 -16.18
C SER A 103 -11.74 26.85 -16.21
N PHE A 104 -10.95 26.48 -15.19
CA PHE A 104 -9.51 26.71 -15.16
C PHE A 104 -8.74 25.86 -16.18
N LEU A 105 -9.08 24.56 -16.28
CA LEU A 105 -8.44 23.64 -17.23
C LEU A 105 -8.73 23.99 -18.69
N ASP A 106 -9.94 24.46 -18.99
CA ASP A 106 -10.32 24.90 -20.35
C ASP A 106 -9.63 26.20 -20.79
N GLN A 107 -9.07 26.97 -19.84
CA GLN A 107 -8.30 28.19 -20.12
C GLN A 107 -6.79 27.92 -20.32
N SER A 108 -6.35 26.66 -20.22
CA SER A 108 -4.93 26.24 -20.21
C SER A 108 -4.43 25.71 -21.54
#